data_AF-A0A2W4RVP2-F1
#
_entry.id   AF-A0A2W4RVP2-F1
#
_cell.length_a   1.000
_cell.length_b   1.000
_cell.length_c   1.000
_cell.angle_alpha   90.00
_cell.angle_beta   90.00
_cell.angle_gamma   90.00
#
_symmetry.space_group_name_H-M   'P 1'
#
loop_
_entity.id
_entity.type
_entity.pdbx_description
1 polymer ?
#
loop_
_entity_poly.entity_id
_entity_poly.type
_entity_poly.pdbx_seq_one_letter_code
_entity_poly.pdbx_strand_id
1 'polypeptide(L)' 'MRYLIAMIFAIVAAAAATVFISSHVATWVVERMTFESPDEVANLHDIVFMGVNLLALAIGWAIGWWLGNFERQSEL' A
#
# COMPACT_ATOMS: atom_id res chain seq x y z
N MET A 1 22.84 -5.48 -0.87
CA MET A 1 21.75 -5.59 0.13
C MET A 1 20.52 -4.72 -0.19
N ARG A 2 20.66 -3.46 -0.65
CA ARG A 2 19.58 -2.55 -1.10
C ARG A 2 18.24 -3.16 -1.56
N TYR A 3 18.25 -4.04 -2.56
CA TYR A 3 17.02 -4.60 -3.14
C TYR A 3 16.23 -5.45 -2.13
N LEU A 4 16.93 -6.23 -1.29
CA LEU A 4 16.30 -7.03 -0.24
C LEU A 4 15.63 -6.15 0.81
N ILE A 5 16.31 -5.08 1.23
CA ILE A 5 15.74 -4.10 2.17
C ILE A 5 14.48 -3.47 1.58
N ALA A 6 14.53 -3.00 0.33
CA ALA A 6 13.37 -2.46 -0.36
C ALA A 6 12.20 -3.45 -0.44
N MET A 7 12.46 -4.73 -0.72
CA MET A 7 11.42 -5.77 -0.76
C MET A 7 10.79 -6.02 0.61
N ILE A 8 11.59 -6.10 1.67
CA ILE A 8 11.09 -6.33 3.04
C ILE A 8 10.18 -5.18 3.45
N PHE A 9 10.62 -3.93 3.27
CA PHE A 9 9.81 -2.77 3.63
C PHE A 9 8.53 -2.65 2.79
N ALA A 10 8.58 -3.00 1.50
CA ALA A 10 7.39 -3.07 0.65
C ALA A 10 6.35 -4.06 1.21
N ILE A 11 6.78 -5.30 1.50
CA ILE A 11 5.90 -6.35 2.01
C ILE A 11 5.31 -5.97 3.36
N VAL A 12 6.13 -5.45 4.28
CA VAL A 12 5.67 -5.03 5.62
C VAL A 12 4.65 -3.89 5.51
N ALA A 13 4.91 -2.88 4.67
CA ALA A 13 3.99 -1.77 4.47
C ALA A 13 2.67 -2.24 3.85
N ALA A 14 2.72 -3.13 2.86
CA ALA A 14 1.55 -3.70 2.22
C ALA A 14 0.71 -4.55 3.19
N ALA A 15 1.36 -5.40 3.99
CA ALA A 15 0.69 -6.21 5.00
C ALA A 15 0.01 -5.33 6.06
N ALA A 16 0.69 -4.28 6.53
CA ALA A 16 0.11 -3.32 7.46
C ALA A 16 -1.09 -2.58 6.84
N ALA A 17 -0.98 -2.15 5.58
CA ALA A 17 -2.09 -1.51 4.88
C ALA A 17 -3.28 -2.45 4.71
N THR A 18 -3.05 -3.70 4.28
CA THR A 18 -4.07 -4.73 4.09
C THR A 18 -4.90 -4.93 5.35
N VAL A 19 -4.22 -5.05 6.51
CA VAL A 19 -4.88 -5.39 7.78
C VAL A 19 -5.56 -4.17 8.40
N PHE A 20 -4.95 -2.99 8.34
CA PHE A 20 -5.41 -1.86 9.16
C PHE A 20 -6.02 -0.70 8.36
N ILE A 21 -5.58 -0.47 7.12
CA ILE A 21 -5.86 0.79 6.40
C ILE A 21 -6.82 0.58 5.23
N SER A 22 -6.57 -0.42 4.38
CA SER A 22 -7.20 -0.53 3.07
C SER A 22 -8.72 -0.66 3.14
N SER A 23 -9.25 -1.43 4.08
CA SER A 23 -10.71 -1.56 4.26
C SER A 23 -11.36 -0.26 4.77
N HIS A 24 -10.73 0.42 5.74
CA HIS A 24 -11.24 1.70 6.25
C HIS A 24 -11.28 2.77 5.16
N VAL A 25 -10.23 2.86 4.34
CA VAL A 25 -10.19 3.80 3.21
C VAL A 25 -11.22 3.43 2.15
N ALA A 26 -11.36 2.16 1.81
CA ALA A 26 -12.34 1.70 0.83
C ALA A 26 -13.78 2.01 1.27
N THR A 27 -14.13 1.73 2.54
CA THR A 27 -15.43 2.10 3.10
C THR A 27 -15.65 3.61 3.08
N TRP A 28 -14.65 4.40 3.49
CA TRP A 28 -14.70 5.86 3.45
C TRP A 28 -14.93 6.41 2.03
N VAL A 29 -14.34 5.82 0.99
CA VAL A 29 -14.57 6.23 -0.40
C VAL A 29 -15.99 5.89 -0.84
N VAL A 30 -16.45 4.66 -0.58
CA VAL A 30 -17.80 4.21 -0.93
C VAL A 30 -18.86 5.11 -0.29
N GLU A 31 -18.72 5.47 0.99
CA GLU A 31 -19.68 6.33 1.69
C GLU A 31 -19.86 7.74 1.09
N ARG A 32 -18.96 8.17 0.18
CA ARG A 32 -19.02 9.48 -0.48
C ARG A 32 -19.75 9.47 -1.82
N MET A 33 -20.12 8.30 -2.31
CA MET A 33 -20.76 8.14 -3.61
C MET A 33 -22.20 7.63 -3.46
N THR A 34 -23.01 7.91 -4.47
CA THR A 34 -24.36 7.33 -4.59
C THR A 34 -24.30 6.23 -5.62
N PHE A 35 -24.85 5.07 -5.29
CA PHE A 35 -24.85 3.89 -6.14
C PHE A 35 -26.27 3.45 -6.43
N GLU A 36 -26.48 2.93 -7.63
CA GLU A 36 -27.78 2.40 -8.05
C GLU A 36 -27.93 0.92 -7.67
N SER A 37 -26.80 0.24 -7.46
CA SER A 37 -26.76 -1.19 -7.13
C SER A 37 -25.70 -1.52 -6.08
N PRO A 38 -25.91 -2.61 -5.31
CA PRO A 38 -24.91 -3.10 -4.36
C PRO A 38 -23.65 -3.65 -5.04
N ASP A 39 -23.73 -4.06 -6.31
CA ASP A 39 -22.58 -4.58 -7.06
C ASP A 39 -21.55 -3.48 -7.35
N GLU A 40 -22.02 -2.25 -7.64
CA GLU A 40 -21.14 -1.09 -7.84
C GLU A 40 -20.38 -0.72 -6.56
N VAL A 41 -21.03 -0.84 -5.41
CA VAL A 41 -20.41 -0.64 -4.09
C VAL A 41 -19.25 -1.61 -3.88
N ALA A 42 -19.50 -2.91 -4.11
CA ALA A 42 -18.49 -3.96 -3.95
C ALA A 42 -17.31 -3.75 -4.90
N ASN A 43 -17.58 -3.48 -6.18
CA ASN A 43 -16.54 -3.23 -7.18
C ASN A 43 -15.66 -2.02 -6.81
N LEU A 44 -16.27 -0.91 -6.37
CA LEU A 44 -15.49 0.26 -5.97
C LEU A 44 -14.67 -0.01 -4.71
N HIS A 45 -15.26 -0.71 -3.72
CA HIS A 45 -14.55 -1.09 -2.50
C HIS A 45 -13.30 -1.90 -2.83
N ASP A 46 -13.43 -2.93 -3.67
CA ASP A 46 -12.32 -3.78 -4.09
C ASP A 46 -11.24 -3.02 -4.85
N ILE A 47 -11.63 -2.12 -5.76
CA ILE A 47 -10.69 -1.27 -6.53
C ILE A 47 -9.90 -0.36 -5.58
N VAL A 48 -10.58 0.30 -4.64
CA VAL A 48 -9.92 1.19 -3.67
C VAL A 48 -9.03 0.38 -2.74
N PHE A 49 -9.49 -0.77 -2.25
CA PHE A 49 -8.70 -1.66 -1.42
C PHE A 49 -7.41 -2.10 -2.10
N MET A 50 -7.50 -2.54 -3.36
CA MET A 50 -6.34 -2.93 -4.15
C MET A 50 -5.42 -1.75 -4.43
N GLY A 51 -5.99 -0.58 -4.76
CA GLY A 51 -5.24 0.65 -4.99
C GLY A 51 -4.44 1.11 -3.78
N VAL A 52 -5.04 1.09 -2.58
CA VAL A 52 -4.36 1.46 -1.33
C VAL A 52 -3.21 0.49 -1.03
N ASN A 53 -3.41 -0.81 -1.24
CA ASN A 53 -2.34 -1.80 -1.04
C ASN A 53 -1.19 -1.64 -2.03
N LEU A 54 -1.49 -1.31 -3.30
CA LEU A 54 -0.48 -1.03 -4.31
C LEU A 54 0.33 0.22 -3.95
N LEU A 55 -0.33 1.28 -3.46
CA LEU A 55 0.34 2.48 -2.96
C LEU A 55 1.22 2.17 -1.74
N ALA A 56 0.74 1.35 -0.81
CA ALA A 56 1.52 0.94 0.36
C ALA A 56 2.77 0.14 -0.04
N LEU A 57 2.66 -0.78 -1.02
CA LEU A 57 3.81 -1.47 -1.61
C LEU A 57 4.83 -0.48 -2.17
N ALA A 58 4.37 0.49 -2.97
CA ALA A 58 5.25 1.47 -3.61
C ALA A 58 5.96 2.36 -2.57
N ILE A 59 5.24 2.79 -1.53
CA ILE A 59 5.79 3.60 -0.43
C ILE A 59 6.82 2.80 0.37
N GLY A 60 6.49 1.57 0.79
CA GLY A 60 7.41 0.71 1.52
C GLY A 60 8.67 0.42 0.71
N TRP A 61 8.51 0.13 -0.58
CA TRP A 61 9.64 -0.06 -1.50
C TRP A 61 10.53 1.19 -1.59
N ALA A 62 9.94 2.38 -1.75
CA ALA A 62 10.67 3.63 -1.84
C ALA A 62 11.46 3.94 -0.55
N ILE A 63 10.85 3.71 0.62
CA ILE A 63 11.52 3.87 1.92
C ILE A 63 12.70 2.90 2.05
N GLY A 64 12.47 1.61 1.78
CA GLY A 64 13.54 0.62 1.89
C GLY A 64 14.66 0.84 0.86
N TRP A 65 14.34 1.38 -0.31
CA TRP A 65 15.34 1.79 -1.30
C TRP A 65 16.23 2.93 -0.79
N TRP A 66 15.62 3.96 -0.19
CA TRP A 66 16.33 5.10 0.37
C TRP A 66 17.26 4.66 1.51
N LEU A 67 16.76 3.85 2.44
CA LEU A 67 17.55 3.28 3.54
C LEU A 67 18.70 2.39 3.05
N GLY A 68 18.43 1.50 2.08
CA GLY A 68 19.46 0.64 1.50
C GLY A 68 20.52 1.39 0.68
N ASN A 69 20.30 2.67 0.37
CA ASN A 69 21.31 3.50 -0.28
C ASN A 69 22.29 4.12 0.73
N PHE A 70 21.85 4.40 1.96
CA PHE A 70 22.73 4.86 3.04
C PHE A 70 23.70 3.76 3.51
N GLU A 71 23.22 2.52 3.63
CA GLU A 71 24.06 1.37 4.00
C GLU A 71 25.27 1.23 3.04
N ARG A 72 25.05 1.40 1.73
CA ARG A 72 26.14 1.35 0.75
C ARG A 72 27.16 2.47 0.93
N GLN A 73 26.75 3.65 1.38
CA GLN A 73 27.65 4.79 1.59
C GLN A 73 28.53 4.62 2.84
N SER A 74 28.06 3.90 3.86
CA SER A 74 28.86 3.62 5.07
C SER A 74 29.94 2.57 4.89
N GLU A 75 29.90 1.79 3.80
CA GLU A 75 30.88 0.75 3.48
C GLU A 75 32.05 1.25 2.58
N LEU A 76 32.03 2.53 2.18
CA LEU A 76 33.03 3.19 1.33
C LEU A 76 33.89 4.16 2.14
#